data_AF-A0A9E7GBH9-F1
#
_entry.id   AF-A0A9E7GBH9-F1
#
_cell.length_a   1.000
_cell.length_b   1.000
_cell.length_c   1.000
_cell.angle_alpha   90.00
_cell.angle_beta   90.00
_cell.angle_gamma   90.00
#
_symmetry.space_group_name_H-M   'P 1'
#
loop_
_entity.id
_entity.type
_entity.pdbx_description
1 polymer ?
#
loop_
_entity_poly.entity_id
_entity_poly.type
_entity_poly.pdbx_seq_one_letter_code
_entity_poly.pdbx_strand_id
1 'polypeptide(L)'
;MYCPARCPRSCYVDCATCKPICVCNAPGAVCGDPRFIGGDGITFYFHGRKNQDFCLFSDSGLHINAHFIGKRDPTMTRDFTWVQAIALLLDDHRLYVGAQKTTAWDYAVDRLMITFDGEGVQIPTKEGAKWQPSSAPAVSIVRTSAANAVTVEVEGKLKITLNAVPITDEESRVHNYGVTKDDCIAHLELGFKFYSLSPDVHGVLGQTYREDYVSRVDVTKKMPVMGGVDKFFVSDMFSADCAVSRFGREAGGIAMAVEHEDVKCSSGMGGHGIVCKK
;
A
#
# COMPACT_ATOMS: atom_id res chain seq x y z
N MET A 1 -11.84 -12.33 16.71
CA MET A 1 -12.25 -11.03 16.13
C MET A 1 -12.46 -11.26 14.64
N TYR A 2 -13.58 -10.81 14.06
CA TYR A 2 -13.88 -11.06 12.65
C TYR A 2 -13.74 -9.76 11.86
N CYS A 3 -13.23 -9.86 10.63
CA CYS A 3 -13.26 -8.74 9.70
C CYS A 3 -14.71 -8.32 9.39
N PRO A 4 -14.95 -7.04 9.09
CA PRO A 4 -16.25 -6.59 8.59
C PRO A 4 -16.71 -7.41 7.37
N ALA A 5 -18.02 -7.63 7.23
CA ALA A 5 -18.59 -8.45 6.16
C ALA A 5 -18.22 -7.98 4.74
N ARG A 6 -17.97 -6.67 4.57
CA ARG A 6 -17.53 -6.07 3.30
C ARG A 6 -16.06 -6.33 2.94
N CYS A 7 -15.26 -6.87 3.86
CA CYS A 7 -13.85 -7.16 3.68
C CYS A 7 -13.43 -8.40 4.51
N PRO A 8 -14.12 -9.54 4.35
CA PRO A 8 -14.06 -10.66 5.29
C PRO A 8 -12.66 -11.29 5.42
N ARG A 9 -11.78 -11.03 4.46
CA ARG A 9 -10.38 -11.52 4.41
C ARG A 9 -9.34 -10.39 4.28
N SER A 10 -9.77 -9.13 4.29
CA SER A 10 -8.91 -7.98 3.97
C SER A 10 -9.10 -6.88 5.03
N CYS A 11 -8.73 -7.22 6.27
CA CYS A 11 -8.77 -6.27 7.38
C CYS A 11 -7.55 -6.42 8.29
N TYR A 12 -7.29 -5.38 9.08
CA TYR A 12 -6.30 -5.40 10.16
C TYR A 12 -6.92 -4.81 11.43
N VAL A 13 -6.32 -5.09 12.58
CA VAL A 13 -6.74 -4.47 13.85
C VAL A 13 -6.05 -3.12 13.99
N ASP A 14 -6.84 -2.06 14.08
CA ASP A 14 -6.32 -0.75 14.46
C ASP A 14 -6.12 -0.70 15.98
N CYS A 15 -4.89 -0.46 16.43
CA CYS A 15 -4.54 -0.48 17.84
C CYS A 15 -5.12 0.70 18.63
N ALA A 16 -5.34 1.86 17.99
CA ALA A 16 -5.88 3.03 18.66
C ALA A 16 -7.36 2.86 19.01
N THR A 17 -8.13 2.23 18.11
CA THR A 17 -9.57 2.02 18.29
C THR A 17 -9.95 0.60 18.71
N CYS A 18 -9.00 -0.34 18.68
CA CYS A 18 -9.21 -1.78 18.90
C CYS A 18 -10.31 -2.37 18.00
N LYS A 19 -10.45 -1.85 16.76
CA LYS A 19 -11.48 -2.27 15.79
C LYS A 19 -10.85 -2.89 14.55
N PRO A 20 -11.56 -3.82 13.88
CA PRO A 20 -11.09 -4.38 12.63
C PRO A 20 -11.45 -3.40 11.50
N ILE A 21 -10.43 -2.90 10.81
CA ILE A 21 -10.55 -1.92 9.73
C ILE A 21 -10.26 -2.63 8.41
N CYS A 22 -11.15 -2.45 7.42
CA CYS A 22 -10.90 -2.93 6.07
C CYS A 22 -9.69 -2.22 5.47
N VAL A 23 -8.73 -2.98 4.94
CA VAL A 23 -7.51 -2.46 4.31
C VAL A 23 -7.82 -1.34 3.32
N CYS A 24 -8.82 -1.58 2.46
CA CYS A 24 -9.16 -0.68 1.37
C CYS A 24 -9.88 0.62 1.77
N ASN A 25 -10.18 0.86 3.05
CA ASN A 25 -11.01 1.99 3.51
C ASN A 25 -10.29 2.92 4.50
N ALA A 26 -8.96 2.94 4.47
CA ALA A 26 -8.12 3.82 5.28
C ALA A 26 -7.14 4.62 4.40
N PRO A 27 -6.62 5.77 4.87
CA PRO A 27 -5.51 6.45 4.22
C PRO A 27 -4.35 5.50 3.94
N GLY A 28 -3.75 5.63 2.75
CA GLY A 28 -2.73 4.72 2.26
C GLY A 28 -3.27 3.46 1.59
N ALA A 29 -4.59 3.32 1.43
CA ALA A 29 -5.16 2.18 0.71
C ALA A 29 -4.88 2.25 -0.80
N VAL A 30 -4.59 1.09 -1.41
CA VAL A 30 -4.56 0.88 -2.86
C VAL A 30 -5.26 -0.44 -3.18
N CYS A 31 -6.44 -0.39 -3.77
CA CYS A 31 -7.27 -1.57 -4.02
C CYS A 31 -8.07 -1.47 -5.33
N GLY A 32 -8.47 -2.61 -5.88
CA GLY A 32 -9.26 -2.67 -7.11
C GLY A 32 -8.54 -2.04 -8.31
N ASP A 33 -9.28 -1.30 -9.15
CA ASP A 33 -8.77 -0.72 -10.41
C ASP A 33 -8.32 0.74 -10.27
N PRO A 34 -7.03 1.01 -10.02
CA PRO A 34 -6.63 1.10 -8.64
C PRO A 34 -7.18 2.37 -8.00
N ARG A 35 -8.01 2.15 -6.97
CA ARG A 35 -8.51 3.19 -6.09
C ARG A 35 -7.48 3.43 -4.99
N PHE A 36 -7.05 4.67 -4.86
CA PHE A 36 -6.18 5.16 -3.82
C PHE A 36 -6.97 5.96 -2.79
N ILE A 37 -6.52 5.92 -1.53
CA ILE A 37 -6.91 6.89 -0.51
C ILE A 37 -5.63 7.59 -0.06
N GLY A 38 -5.54 8.90 -0.32
CA GLY A 38 -4.38 9.71 0.02
C GLY A 38 -4.16 9.84 1.53
N GLY A 39 -2.99 10.35 1.92
CA GLY A 39 -2.70 10.74 3.30
C GLY A 39 -3.65 11.83 3.81
N ASP A 40 -4.11 12.68 2.90
CA ASP A 40 -5.18 13.69 3.10
C ASP A 40 -6.60 13.08 3.25
N GLY A 41 -6.75 11.76 3.13
CA GLY A 41 -8.02 11.05 3.19
C GLY A 41 -8.87 11.14 1.91
N ILE A 42 -8.40 11.83 0.87
CA ILE A 42 -9.13 11.96 -0.39
C ILE A 42 -9.01 10.67 -1.19
N THR A 43 -10.15 10.17 -1.66
CA THR A 43 -10.18 9.03 -2.59
C THR A 43 -9.93 9.52 -4.01
N PHE A 44 -9.01 8.87 -4.71
CA PHE A 44 -8.72 9.13 -6.12
C PHE A 44 -8.35 7.84 -6.87
N TYR A 45 -8.27 7.92 -8.18
CA TYR A 45 -7.90 6.80 -9.05
C TYR A 45 -6.63 7.15 -9.81
N PHE A 46 -5.73 6.18 -9.92
CA PHE A 46 -4.58 6.25 -10.80
C PHE A 46 -4.52 4.95 -11.59
N HIS A 47 -4.89 5.03 -12.87
CA HIS A 47 -5.01 3.86 -13.72
C HIS A 47 -3.68 3.39 -14.32
N GLY A 48 -2.63 4.21 -14.31
CA GLY A 48 -1.36 3.85 -14.95
C GLY A 48 -1.56 3.34 -16.38
N ARG A 49 -0.83 2.28 -16.73
CA ARG A 49 -1.02 1.49 -17.97
C ARG A 49 -0.75 0.02 -17.68
N LYS A 50 -1.34 -0.86 -18.48
CA LYS A 50 -1.07 -2.30 -18.40
C LYS A 50 0.41 -2.63 -18.65
N ASN A 51 0.94 -3.54 -17.85
CA ASN A 51 2.30 -4.07 -17.91
C ASN A 51 3.37 -2.98 -17.79
N GLN A 52 3.15 -2.01 -16.92
CA GLN A 52 4.08 -0.93 -16.63
C GLN A 52 4.24 -0.74 -15.13
N ASP A 53 5.37 -0.14 -14.76
CA ASP A 53 5.75 0.09 -13.37
C ASP A 53 5.62 1.57 -13.03
N PHE A 54 5.13 1.86 -11.83
CA PHE A 54 4.91 3.23 -11.38
C PHE A 54 5.38 3.46 -9.94
N CYS A 55 6.02 4.60 -9.72
CA CYS A 55 6.43 5.10 -8.42
C CYS A 55 5.21 5.55 -7.60
N LEU A 56 4.84 4.74 -6.62
CA LEU A 56 3.77 5.08 -5.68
C LEU A 56 4.26 6.01 -4.58
N PHE A 57 5.49 5.82 -4.15
CA PHE A 57 6.06 6.54 -3.01
C PHE A 57 7.57 6.70 -3.22
N SER A 58 8.11 7.88 -2.95
CA SER A 58 9.54 8.13 -2.92
C SER A 58 9.87 9.19 -1.88
N ASP A 59 10.78 8.81 -1.00
CA ASP A 59 11.45 9.64 -0.02
C ASP A 59 12.95 9.29 -0.01
N SER A 60 13.79 10.03 0.72
CA SER A 60 15.26 9.89 0.77
C SER A 60 15.74 8.46 1.01
N GLY A 61 15.16 7.76 2.00
CA GLY A 61 15.53 6.38 2.37
C GLY A 61 14.48 5.30 2.07
N LEU A 62 13.46 5.62 1.25
CA LEU A 62 12.38 4.69 0.92
C LEU A 62 11.81 5.01 -0.46
N HIS A 63 11.84 4.03 -1.37
CA HIS A 63 11.17 4.12 -2.66
C HIS A 63 10.27 2.90 -2.86
N ILE A 64 9.05 3.10 -3.34
CA ILE A 64 8.08 2.04 -3.59
C ILE A 64 7.53 2.17 -5.00
N ASN A 65 7.79 1.14 -5.79
CA ASN A 65 7.20 0.96 -7.11
C ASN A 65 6.11 -0.11 -7.07
N ALA A 66 5.20 -0.03 -8.03
CA ALA A 66 4.15 -1.02 -8.23
C ALA A 66 4.06 -1.44 -9.70
N HIS A 67 3.96 -2.75 -9.92
CA HIS A 67 3.72 -3.34 -11.23
C HIS A 67 2.22 -3.37 -11.50
N PHE A 68 1.80 -2.69 -12.56
CA PHE A 68 0.41 -2.65 -12.99
C PHE A 68 0.17 -3.71 -14.06
N ILE A 69 -0.76 -4.61 -13.77
CA ILE A 69 -1.35 -5.49 -14.77
C ILE A 69 -2.65 -4.88 -15.28
N GLY A 70 -3.22 -5.44 -16.35
CA GLY A 70 -4.50 -4.94 -16.82
C GLY A 70 -5.15 -5.78 -17.91
N LYS A 71 -6.40 -5.42 -18.19
CA LYS A 71 -7.20 -5.96 -19.27
C LYS A 71 -7.65 -4.81 -20.17
N ARG A 72 -7.59 -5.07 -21.48
CA ARG A 72 -8.07 -4.18 -22.52
C ARG A 72 -8.84 -5.00 -23.54
N ASP A 73 -10.08 -4.60 -23.79
CA ASP A 73 -10.90 -5.08 -24.90
C ASP A 73 -11.04 -3.94 -25.93
N PRO A 74 -11.17 -4.22 -27.25
CA PRO A 74 -11.38 -3.19 -28.27
C PRO A 74 -12.55 -2.24 -28.01
N THR A 75 -13.56 -2.67 -27.25
CA THR A 75 -14.73 -1.87 -26.87
C THR A 75 -14.46 -0.92 -25.70
N MET A 76 -13.34 -1.08 -24.99
CA MET A 76 -13.00 -0.28 -23.82
C MET A 76 -12.31 1.04 -24.19
N THR A 77 -12.70 2.11 -23.52
CA THR A 77 -12.13 3.45 -23.72
C THR A 77 -10.81 3.66 -22.97
N ARG A 78 -10.47 2.80 -22.02
CA ARG A 78 -9.21 2.79 -21.26
C ARG A 78 -8.80 1.37 -20.86
N ASP A 79 -7.60 1.22 -20.32
CA ASP A 79 -7.21 -0.01 -19.63
C ASP A 79 -7.89 -0.07 -18.26
N PHE A 80 -8.42 -1.24 -17.90
CA PHE A 80 -8.63 -1.60 -16.51
C PHE A 80 -7.35 -2.21 -15.98
N THR A 81 -6.89 -1.74 -14.83
CA THR A 81 -5.58 -2.09 -14.29
C THR A 81 -5.70 -2.54 -12.85
N TRP A 82 -4.69 -3.25 -12.35
CA TRP A 82 -4.59 -3.64 -10.94
C TRP A 82 -3.12 -3.69 -10.54
N VAL A 83 -2.83 -3.51 -9.25
CA VAL A 83 -1.47 -3.68 -8.74
C VAL A 83 -1.20 -5.16 -8.51
N GLN A 84 -0.32 -5.78 -9.28
CA GLN A 84 0.06 -7.18 -9.10
C GLN A 84 1.21 -7.36 -8.12
N ALA A 85 2.14 -6.40 -8.09
CA ALA A 85 3.31 -6.48 -7.25
C ALA A 85 3.77 -5.10 -6.80
N ILE A 86 4.51 -5.08 -5.69
CA ILE A 86 5.26 -3.91 -5.23
C ILE A 86 6.72 -4.28 -5.03
N ALA A 87 7.60 -3.30 -5.25
CA ALA A 87 9.02 -3.37 -4.93
C ALA A 87 9.37 -2.19 -4.03
N LEU A 88 10.05 -2.46 -2.94
CA LEU A 88 10.58 -1.47 -2.02
C LEU A 88 12.10 -1.44 -2.19
N LEU A 89 12.64 -0.24 -2.41
CA LEU A 89 14.04 0.06 -2.19
C LEU A 89 14.18 0.68 -0.80
N LEU A 90 14.98 0.02 0.04
CA LEU A 90 15.20 0.34 1.44
C LEU A 90 16.68 0.56 1.68
N ASP A 91 17.15 1.78 1.42
CA ASP A 91 18.58 2.09 1.40
C ASP A 91 19.34 1.09 0.48
N ASP A 92 20.12 0.17 1.06
CA ASP A 92 20.89 -0.85 0.32
C ASP A 92 20.12 -2.16 0.07
N HIS A 93 18.90 -2.30 0.60
CA HIS A 93 18.10 -3.52 0.51
C HIS A 93 16.93 -3.40 -0.46
N ARG A 94 16.49 -4.54 -1.00
CA ARG A 94 15.39 -4.63 -1.95
C ARG A 94 14.39 -5.69 -1.52
N LEU A 95 13.12 -5.32 -1.39
CA LEU A 95 12.03 -6.23 -1.09
C LEU A 95 11.02 -6.23 -2.24
N TYR A 96 10.60 -7.40 -2.69
CA TYR A 96 9.50 -7.56 -3.63
C TYR A 96 8.41 -8.43 -3.03
N VAL A 97 7.16 -8.02 -3.25
CA VAL A 97 5.97 -8.80 -2.91
C VAL A 97 5.02 -8.75 -4.10
N GLY A 98 4.64 -9.91 -4.63
CA GLY A 98 3.75 -10.02 -5.79
C GLY A 98 2.73 -11.13 -5.66
N ALA A 99 1.60 -10.96 -6.36
CA ALA A 99 0.59 -11.99 -6.55
C ALA A 99 0.93 -12.86 -7.77
N GLN A 100 1.10 -14.15 -7.55
CA GLN A 100 1.35 -15.15 -8.59
C GLN A 100 0.11 -15.30 -9.49
N LYS A 101 0.36 -15.36 -10.80
CA LYS A 101 -0.67 -15.68 -11.79
C LYS A 101 -1.25 -17.07 -11.51
N THR A 102 -2.55 -17.22 -11.66
CA THR A 102 -3.23 -18.51 -11.50
C THR A 102 -4.31 -18.68 -12.56
N THR A 103 -4.64 -19.91 -12.91
CA THR A 103 -5.76 -20.24 -13.80
C THR A 103 -7.08 -20.40 -13.05
N ALA A 104 -7.00 -20.70 -11.75
CA ALA A 104 -8.15 -20.80 -10.86
C ALA A 104 -7.78 -20.26 -9.48
N TRP A 105 -8.69 -19.50 -8.88
CA TRP A 105 -8.51 -19.01 -7.51
C TRP A 105 -8.97 -20.04 -6.49
N ASP A 106 -8.07 -20.35 -5.54
CA ASP A 106 -8.38 -21.14 -4.35
C ASP A 106 -7.83 -20.38 -3.14
N TYR A 107 -8.71 -20.05 -2.19
CA TYR A 107 -8.36 -19.30 -0.98
C TYR A 107 -7.39 -20.05 -0.06
N ALA A 108 -7.28 -21.38 -0.19
CA ALA A 108 -6.35 -22.19 0.59
C ALA A 108 -4.94 -22.24 0.00
N VAL A 109 -4.78 -21.89 -1.28
CA VAL A 109 -3.48 -21.90 -1.96
C VAL A 109 -2.84 -20.52 -1.85
N ASP A 110 -1.63 -20.47 -1.29
CA ASP A 110 -0.87 -19.25 -1.18
C ASP A 110 -0.35 -18.81 -2.56
N ARG A 111 -0.64 -17.57 -2.94
CA ARG A 111 -0.25 -16.95 -4.21
C ARG A 111 0.73 -15.80 -4.01
N LEU A 112 1.27 -15.61 -2.82
CA LEU A 112 2.29 -14.60 -2.58
C LEU A 112 3.66 -15.11 -3.01
N MET A 113 4.36 -14.30 -3.80
CA MET A 113 5.79 -14.42 -4.06
C MET A 113 6.50 -13.28 -3.35
N ILE A 114 7.46 -13.63 -2.49
CA ILE A 114 8.24 -12.66 -1.70
C ILE A 114 9.72 -12.93 -1.94
N THR A 115 10.48 -11.87 -2.27
CA THR A 115 11.93 -11.95 -2.36
C THR A 115 12.59 -10.78 -1.62
N PHE A 116 13.69 -11.04 -0.93
CA PHE A 116 14.49 -10.04 -0.25
C PHE A 116 15.93 -10.16 -0.77
N ASP A 117 16.50 -9.05 -1.26
CA ASP A 117 17.81 -8.98 -1.90
C ASP A 117 18.01 -10.03 -3.01
N GLY A 118 16.94 -10.33 -3.74
CA GLY A 118 16.91 -11.32 -4.83
C GLY A 118 16.72 -12.77 -4.37
N GLU A 119 16.75 -13.05 -3.06
CA GLU A 119 16.53 -14.38 -2.50
C GLU A 119 15.06 -14.61 -2.14
N GLY A 120 14.57 -15.82 -2.36
CA GLY A 120 13.19 -16.19 -2.04
C GLY A 120 12.95 -16.27 -0.52
N VAL A 121 11.93 -15.57 -0.04
CA VAL A 121 11.53 -15.57 1.37
C VAL A 121 10.54 -16.69 1.64
N GLN A 122 10.90 -17.62 2.54
CA GLN A 122 10.04 -18.72 2.96
C GLN A 122 9.47 -18.43 4.34
N ILE A 123 8.14 -18.28 4.41
CA ILE A 123 7.41 -18.08 5.66
C ILE A 123 6.42 -19.24 5.82
N PRO A 124 6.47 -20.01 6.92
CA PRO A 124 5.50 -21.07 7.18
C PRO A 124 4.07 -20.59 6.97
N THR A 125 3.23 -21.38 6.30
CA THR A 125 1.82 -21.06 5.97
C THR A 125 0.92 -21.15 7.20
N LYS A 126 1.22 -20.33 8.20
CA LYS A 126 0.55 -20.26 9.49
C LYS A 126 0.42 -18.80 9.91
N GLU A 127 -0.76 -18.41 10.36
CA GLU A 127 -0.98 -17.08 10.93
C GLU A 127 -0.01 -16.81 12.09
N GLY A 128 0.57 -15.61 12.10
CA GLY A 128 1.60 -15.19 13.05
C GLY A 128 3.01 -15.69 12.75
N ALA A 129 3.21 -16.53 11.72
CA ALA A 129 4.55 -16.90 11.29
C ALA A 129 5.32 -15.66 10.83
N LYS A 130 6.54 -15.49 11.34
CA LYS A 130 7.39 -14.33 11.11
C LYS A 130 8.64 -14.73 10.34
N TRP A 131 9.06 -13.86 9.43
CA TRP A 131 10.37 -13.87 8.82
C TRP A 131 11.05 -12.51 9.03
N GLN A 132 12.36 -12.53 9.28
CA GLN A 132 13.18 -11.36 9.56
C GLN A 132 14.62 -11.68 9.15
N PRO A 133 15.25 -10.90 8.26
CA PRO A 133 16.61 -11.15 7.82
C PRO A 133 17.62 -10.64 8.86
N SER A 134 18.76 -11.32 8.99
CA SER A 134 19.86 -10.87 9.85
C SER A 134 20.58 -9.63 9.30
N SER A 135 20.62 -9.47 7.98
CA SER A 135 21.22 -8.31 7.31
C SER A 135 20.43 -7.02 7.50
N ALA A 136 19.11 -7.11 7.71
CA ALA A 136 18.23 -5.95 7.90
C ALA A 136 17.23 -6.21 9.05
N PRO A 137 17.67 -6.12 10.31
CA PRO A 137 16.82 -6.43 11.46
C PRO A 137 15.60 -5.50 11.59
N ALA A 138 15.61 -4.32 10.97
CA ALA A 138 14.45 -3.43 10.93
C ALA A 138 13.30 -3.98 10.05
N VAL A 139 13.56 -4.92 9.15
CA VAL A 139 12.57 -5.50 8.24
C VAL A 139 11.95 -6.74 8.86
N SER A 140 10.63 -6.83 8.85
CA SER A 140 9.93 -8.06 9.22
C SER A 140 8.71 -8.31 8.36
N ILE A 141 8.40 -9.58 8.15
CA ILE A 141 7.23 -10.03 7.40
C ILE A 141 6.48 -11.03 8.27
N VAL A 142 5.20 -10.77 8.52
CA VAL A 142 4.35 -11.60 9.37
C VAL A 142 3.12 -12.03 8.60
N ARG A 143 2.81 -13.32 8.57
CA ARG A 143 1.54 -13.80 8.01
C ARG A 143 0.37 -13.38 8.87
N THR A 144 -0.63 -12.76 8.24
CA THR A 144 -1.92 -12.42 8.88
C THR A 144 -3.00 -13.45 8.58
N SER A 145 -2.73 -14.39 7.67
CA SER A 145 -3.53 -15.58 7.42
C SER A 145 -2.66 -16.74 6.96
N ALA A 146 -3.21 -17.95 6.90
CA ALA A 146 -2.49 -19.13 6.43
C ALA A 146 -2.03 -19.01 4.96
N ALA A 147 -2.80 -18.28 4.14
CA ALA A 147 -2.51 -18.02 2.73
C ALA A 147 -2.84 -16.57 2.36
N ASN A 148 -2.15 -16.04 1.35
CA ASN A 148 -2.45 -14.81 0.62
C ASN A 148 -2.33 -13.48 1.39
N ALA A 149 -2.14 -13.50 2.71
CA ALA A 149 -2.10 -12.27 3.51
C ALA A 149 -0.86 -12.18 4.41
N VAL A 150 -0.14 -11.05 4.28
CA VAL A 150 1.04 -10.72 5.09
C VAL A 150 1.01 -9.25 5.51
N THR A 151 1.69 -8.96 6.60
CA THR A 151 2.12 -7.62 6.98
C THR A 151 3.62 -7.52 6.76
N VAL A 152 4.06 -6.49 6.04
CA VAL A 152 5.47 -6.08 5.96
C VAL A 152 5.66 -4.87 6.87
N GLU A 153 6.68 -4.88 7.70
CA GLU A 153 7.01 -3.76 8.58
C GLU A 153 8.50 -3.44 8.47
N VAL A 154 8.79 -2.16 8.26
CA VAL A 154 10.14 -1.59 8.31
C VAL A 154 10.13 -0.60 9.46
N GLU A 155 10.84 -0.95 10.53
CA GLU A 155 10.84 -0.21 11.79
C GLU A 155 11.07 1.29 11.57
N GLY A 156 10.19 2.12 12.14
CA GLY A 156 10.24 3.58 12.02
C GLY A 156 9.92 4.16 10.64
N LYS A 157 9.90 3.35 9.56
CA LYS A 157 9.64 3.83 8.20
C LYS A 157 8.18 3.60 7.78
N LEU A 158 7.74 2.35 7.78
CA LEU A 158 6.42 2.00 7.24
C LEU A 158 5.89 0.64 7.72
N LYS A 159 4.58 0.45 7.57
CA LYS A 159 3.88 -0.82 7.67
C LYS A 159 2.95 -0.99 6.47
N ILE A 160 2.98 -2.15 5.84
CA ILE A 160 2.10 -2.52 4.73
C ILE A 160 1.28 -3.73 5.14
N THR A 161 -0.04 -3.62 5.06
CA THR A 161 -0.91 -4.80 5.04
C THR A 161 -1.17 -5.17 3.59
N LEU A 162 -0.83 -6.41 3.20
CA LEU A 162 -0.99 -6.92 1.84
C LEU A 162 -1.92 -8.13 1.83
N ASN A 163 -2.79 -8.18 0.84
CA ASN A 163 -3.61 -9.35 0.55
C ASN A 163 -3.67 -9.63 -0.95
N ALA A 164 -3.31 -10.85 -1.37
CA ALA A 164 -3.55 -11.32 -2.73
C ALA A 164 -5.01 -11.76 -2.87
N VAL A 165 -5.71 -11.18 -3.85
CA VAL A 165 -7.13 -11.45 -4.10
C VAL A 165 -7.37 -11.67 -5.60
N PRO A 166 -8.41 -12.43 -5.98
CA PRO A 166 -8.84 -12.52 -7.36
C PRO A 166 -9.72 -11.32 -7.70
N ILE A 167 -9.81 -10.98 -8.99
CA ILE A 167 -10.96 -10.22 -9.49
C ILE A 167 -12.18 -11.13 -9.45
N THR A 168 -13.24 -10.72 -8.77
CA THR A 168 -14.46 -11.51 -8.66
C THR A 168 -15.39 -11.33 -9.86
N ASP A 169 -16.23 -12.33 -10.13
CA ASP A 169 -17.28 -12.24 -11.16
C ASP A 169 -18.24 -11.06 -10.89
N GLU A 170 -18.49 -10.76 -9.62
CA GLU A 170 -19.33 -9.64 -9.21
C GLU A 170 -18.68 -8.29 -9.57
N GLU A 171 -17.41 -8.09 -9.22
CA GLU A 171 -16.67 -6.87 -9.58
C GLU A 171 -16.58 -6.71 -11.11
N SER A 172 -16.27 -7.81 -11.82
CA SER A 172 -16.23 -7.84 -13.28
C SER A 172 -17.57 -7.41 -13.89
N ARG A 173 -18.69 -7.90 -13.35
CA ARG A 173 -20.05 -7.54 -13.81
C ARG A 173 -20.41 -6.10 -13.47
N VAL A 174 -20.09 -5.61 -12.27
CA VAL A 174 -20.45 -4.25 -11.83
C VAL A 174 -19.64 -3.19 -12.59
N HIS A 175 -18.38 -3.48 -12.89
CA HIS A 175 -17.47 -2.53 -13.53
C HIS A 175 -17.27 -2.79 -15.03
N ASN A 176 -17.88 -3.84 -15.58
CA ASN A 176 -17.73 -4.30 -16.96
C ASN A 176 -16.26 -4.56 -17.33
N TYR A 177 -15.49 -5.18 -16.44
CA TYR A 177 -14.09 -5.54 -16.72
C TYR A 177 -13.96 -6.60 -17.80
N GLY A 178 -15.01 -7.39 -18.05
CA GLY A 178 -14.99 -8.49 -19.02
C GLY A 178 -14.03 -9.61 -18.62
N VAL A 179 -13.73 -9.74 -17.33
CA VAL A 179 -12.95 -10.86 -16.79
C VAL A 179 -13.81 -12.12 -16.88
N THR A 180 -13.25 -13.16 -17.49
CA THR A 180 -13.85 -14.48 -17.60
C THR A 180 -13.23 -15.42 -16.56
N LYS A 181 -13.82 -16.61 -16.37
CA LYS A 181 -13.27 -17.61 -15.43
C LYS A 181 -11.84 -18.04 -15.78
N ASP A 182 -11.45 -17.91 -17.05
CA ASP A 182 -10.12 -18.25 -17.55
C ASP A 182 -9.10 -17.11 -17.33
N ASP A 183 -9.59 -15.90 -17.07
CA ASP A 183 -8.78 -14.71 -16.77
C ASP A 183 -8.56 -14.56 -15.25
N CYS A 184 -8.21 -15.62 -14.51
CA CYS A 184 -7.99 -15.55 -13.06
C CYS A 184 -6.80 -14.62 -12.70
N ILE A 185 -7.07 -13.32 -12.75
CA ILE A 185 -6.14 -12.25 -12.47
C ILE A 185 -6.09 -12.08 -10.96
N ALA A 186 -4.95 -12.43 -10.39
CA ALA A 186 -4.62 -12.13 -9.00
C ALA A 186 -3.96 -10.76 -8.90
N HIS A 187 -4.42 -9.95 -7.95
CA HIS A 187 -3.83 -8.65 -7.65
C HIS A 187 -3.70 -8.47 -6.14
N LEU A 188 -3.05 -7.38 -5.74
CA LEU A 188 -2.86 -7.00 -4.35
C LEU A 188 -3.89 -5.95 -3.94
N GLU A 189 -4.43 -6.13 -2.74
CA GLU A 189 -5.00 -5.07 -1.93
C GLU A 189 -3.95 -4.63 -0.91
N LEU A 190 -3.67 -3.33 -0.88
CA LEU A 190 -2.59 -2.75 -0.10
C LEU A 190 -3.15 -1.73 0.89
N GLY A 191 -2.60 -1.72 2.09
CA GLY A 191 -2.78 -0.65 3.07
C GLY A 191 -1.45 -0.20 3.59
N PHE A 192 -1.00 0.99 3.18
CA PHE A 192 0.24 1.61 3.63
C PHE A 192 0.00 2.49 4.86
N LYS A 193 0.84 2.34 5.87
CA LYS A 193 0.98 3.27 6.99
C LYS A 193 2.42 3.73 7.06
N PHE A 194 2.64 5.02 6.84
CA PHE A 194 3.96 5.65 6.94
C PHE A 194 4.12 6.34 8.30
N TYR A 195 5.35 6.40 8.82
CA TYR A 195 5.63 6.97 10.14
C TYR A 195 6.52 8.22 10.06
N SER A 196 7.76 8.07 9.60
CA SER A 196 8.73 9.17 9.51
C SER A 196 8.92 9.62 8.07
N LEU A 197 8.14 10.62 7.65
CA LEU A 197 8.15 11.18 6.31
C LEU A 197 8.97 12.47 6.25
N SER A 198 9.76 12.65 5.20
CA SER A 198 10.35 13.95 4.89
C SER A 198 9.30 14.91 4.29
N PRO A 199 9.49 16.24 4.42
CA PRO A 199 8.57 17.21 3.82
C PRO A 199 8.56 17.18 2.29
N ASP A 200 9.56 16.56 1.63
CA ASP A 200 9.66 16.47 0.17
C ASP A 200 9.19 15.10 -0.36
N VAL A 201 8.54 14.26 0.46
CA VAL A 201 8.00 12.96 0.02
C VAL A 201 7.11 13.11 -1.21
N HIS A 202 7.31 12.23 -2.21
CA HIS A 202 6.60 12.28 -3.48
C HIS A 202 6.15 10.89 -3.93
N GLY A 203 5.57 10.82 -5.12
CA GLY A 203 5.00 9.62 -5.75
C GLY A 203 3.50 9.78 -5.94
N VAL A 204 2.83 8.81 -6.59
CA VAL A 204 1.37 8.85 -6.78
C VAL A 204 0.66 9.03 -5.44
N LEU A 205 1.03 8.19 -4.46
CA LEU A 205 0.50 8.19 -3.10
C LEU A 205 1.31 9.12 -2.20
N GLY A 206 2.65 9.06 -2.24
CA GLY A 206 3.51 9.76 -1.29
C GLY A 206 3.30 11.27 -1.25
N GLN A 207 3.07 11.92 -2.40
CA GLN A 207 2.84 13.37 -2.45
C GLN A 207 1.63 13.83 -1.62
N THR A 208 0.64 12.95 -1.42
CA THR A 208 -0.60 13.23 -0.67
C THR A 208 -0.42 13.28 0.85
N TYR A 209 0.77 12.92 1.34
CA TYR A 209 1.14 12.98 2.76
C TYR A 209 1.86 14.27 3.15
N ARG A 210 2.22 15.12 2.18
CA ARG A 210 2.87 16.40 2.50
C ARG A 210 1.85 17.39 3.05
N GLU A 211 2.27 18.17 4.04
CA GLU A 211 1.44 19.21 4.65
C GLU A 211 1.03 20.31 3.66
N ASP A 212 1.88 20.62 2.68
CA ASP A 212 1.66 21.63 1.65
C ASP A 212 0.92 21.07 0.41
N TYR A 213 0.56 19.78 0.41
CA TYR A 213 -0.11 19.18 -0.73
C TYR A 213 -1.54 19.68 -0.87
N VAL A 214 -1.82 20.29 -2.03
CA VAL A 214 -3.17 20.65 -2.45
C VAL A 214 -3.59 19.71 -3.56
N SER A 215 -4.61 18.90 -3.26
CA SER A 215 -5.15 17.94 -4.21
C SER A 215 -5.70 18.64 -5.46
N ARG A 216 -5.26 18.16 -6.64
CA ARG A 216 -5.67 18.70 -7.95
C ARG A 216 -6.73 17.83 -8.63
N VAL A 217 -7.15 16.75 -7.99
CA VAL A 217 -8.22 15.90 -8.54
C VAL A 217 -9.56 16.60 -8.37
N ASP A 218 -10.45 16.40 -9.33
CA ASP A 218 -11.80 16.96 -9.26
C ASP A 218 -12.67 16.10 -8.33
N VAL A 219 -12.71 16.47 -7.06
CA VAL A 219 -13.47 15.76 -6.00
C VAL A 219 -14.99 15.80 -6.21
N THR A 220 -15.50 16.61 -7.14
CA THR A 220 -16.92 16.60 -7.50
C THR A 220 -17.30 15.40 -8.37
N LYS A 221 -16.31 14.75 -9.01
CA LYS A 221 -16.52 13.55 -9.80
C LYS A 221 -16.63 12.33 -8.89
N LYS A 222 -17.49 11.38 -9.29
CA LYS A 222 -17.61 10.07 -8.62
C LYS A 222 -16.30 9.27 -8.60
N MET A 223 -15.46 9.46 -9.63
CA MET A 223 -14.14 8.84 -9.76
C MET A 223 -13.11 9.91 -10.13
N PRO A 224 -12.58 10.66 -9.15
CA PRO A 224 -11.52 11.64 -9.40
C PRO A 224 -10.25 10.93 -9.86
N VAL A 225 -9.72 11.28 -11.03
CA VAL A 225 -8.52 10.63 -11.59
C VAL A 225 -7.31 11.54 -11.41
N MET A 226 -6.25 11.00 -10.85
CA MET A 226 -4.94 11.63 -10.79
C MET A 226 -4.21 11.41 -12.12
N GLY A 227 -3.93 12.50 -12.82
CA GLY A 227 -3.15 12.48 -14.06
C GLY A 227 -1.63 12.44 -13.82
N GLY A 228 -0.87 12.63 -14.90
CA GLY A 228 0.59 12.69 -14.81
C GLY A 228 1.29 11.33 -14.85
N VAL A 229 0.70 10.34 -15.53
CA VAL A 229 1.25 8.97 -15.70
C VAL A 229 2.75 8.99 -16.00
N ASP A 230 3.19 9.81 -16.96
CA ASP A 230 4.60 9.89 -17.38
C ASP A 230 5.54 10.38 -16.27
N LYS A 231 5.04 11.12 -15.26
CA LYS A 231 5.85 11.59 -14.12
C LYS A 231 6.20 10.46 -13.14
N PHE A 232 5.34 9.45 -13.08
CA PHE A 232 5.45 8.35 -12.13
C PHE A 232 5.99 7.07 -12.75
N PHE A 233 6.12 7.02 -14.08
CA PHE A 233 6.72 5.89 -14.77
C PHE A 233 8.14 5.62 -14.26
N VAL A 234 8.47 4.34 -14.05
CA VAL A 234 9.84 3.85 -13.79
C VAL A 234 10.22 2.81 -14.84
N SER A 235 11.51 2.69 -15.12
CA SER A 235 12.00 1.76 -16.14
C SER A 235 11.92 0.29 -15.73
N ASP A 236 11.98 0.00 -14.43
CA ASP A 236 11.94 -1.33 -13.84
C ASP A 236 11.44 -1.24 -12.39
N MET A 237 10.92 -2.35 -11.85
CA MET A 237 10.44 -2.46 -10.48
C MET A 237 11.46 -2.01 -9.43
N PHE A 238 12.76 -2.22 -9.64
CA PHE A 238 13.81 -1.77 -8.71
C PHE A 238 14.57 -0.52 -9.19
N SER A 239 14.01 0.24 -10.13
CA SER A 239 14.56 1.53 -10.55
C SER A 239 13.93 2.69 -9.76
N ALA A 240 14.75 3.64 -9.34
CA ALA A 240 14.30 4.87 -8.68
C ALA A 240 14.38 6.09 -9.63
N ASP A 241 14.02 5.89 -10.89
CA ASP A 241 14.26 6.83 -12.01
C ASP A 241 13.03 7.59 -12.48
N CYS A 242 11.91 7.54 -11.73
CA CYS A 242 10.77 8.40 -12.04
C CYS A 242 11.13 9.88 -11.91
N ALA A 243 10.44 10.74 -12.66
CA ALA A 243 10.70 12.18 -12.68
C ALA A 243 10.53 12.84 -11.31
N VAL A 244 9.80 12.20 -10.40
CA VAL A 244 9.52 12.68 -9.05
C VAL A 244 10.35 12.00 -7.97
N SER A 245 11.33 11.19 -8.33
CA SER A 245 12.15 10.44 -7.38
C SER A 245 12.86 11.36 -6.39
N ARG A 246 12.85 10.95 -5.12
CA ARG A 246 13.56 11.54 -3.98
C ARG A 246 14.55 10.59 -3.34
N PHE A 247 14.57 9.35 -3.80
CA PHE A 247 15.39 8.30 -3.24
C PHE A 247 16.88 8.61 -3.41
N GLY A 248 17.66 8.38 -2.35
CA GLY A 248 19.10 8.64 -2.32
C GLY A 248 19.49 10.12 -2.33
N ARG A 249 18.53 11.06 -2.29
CA ARG A 249 18.84 12.47 -2.05
C ARG A 249 19.21 12.62 -0.57
N GLU A 250 20.25 13.41 -0.29
CA GLU A 250 20.52 13.81 1.10
C GLU A 250 19.25 14.40 1.69
N ALA A 251 18.89 13.98 2.91
CA ALA A 251 17.75 14.50 3.63
C ALA A 251 17.99 16.00 3.92
N GLY A 252 17.62 16.85 2.96
CA GLY A 252 17.74 18.29 3.03
C GLY A 252 16.69 18.87 3.97
N GLY A 253 16.81 18.58 5.26
CA GLY A 253 15.92 19.05 6.29
C GLY A 253 16.44 18.68 7.66
N ILE A 254 16.81 19.69 8.44
CA ILE A 254 17.10 19.56 9.87
C ILE A 254 15.87 18.88 10.49
N ALA A 255 16.02 17.64 10.97
CA ALA A 255 15.01 17.01 11.79
C ALA A 255 14.84 17.87 13.04
N MET A 256 13.83 18.74 13.05
CA MET A 256 13.30 19.27 14.29
C MET A 256 12.69 18.07 15.00
N ALA A 257 13.44 17.48 15.93
CA ALA A 257 12.86 16.58 16.91
C ALA A 257 11.76 17.37 17.62
N VAL A 258 10.50 17.07 17.29
CA VAL A 258 9.40 17.43 18.18
C VAL A 258 9.57 16.50 19.37
N GLU A 259 10.19 17.02 20.43
CA GLU A 259 10.08 16.42 21.75
C GLU A 259 8.59 16.37 22.09
N HIS A 260 7.98 15.20 21.90
CA HIS A 260 6.76 14.90 22.63
C HIS A 260 7.17 14.78 24.09
N GLU A 261 6.86 15.81 24.88
CA GLU A 261 6.88 15.66 26.34
C GLU A 261 6.07 14.42 26.70
N ASP A 262 6.75 13.45 27.34
CA ASP A 262 6.12 12.27 27.89
C ASP A 262 5.01 12.68 28.86
N VAL A 263 3.75 12.55 28.41
CA VAL A 263 2.60 12.68 29.29
C VAL A 263 2.60 11.48 30.23
N LYS A 264 3.23 11.63 31.39
CA LYS A 264 3.10 10.70 32.52
C LYS A 264 1.67 10.73 33.04
N CYS A 265 0.83 9.83 32.55
CA CYS A 265 -0.47 9.55 33.16
C CYS A 265 -0.27 8.83 34.50
N SER A 266 -0.42 9.53 35.62
CA SER A 266 -0.69 8.92 36.92
C SER A 266 -2.20 8.89 37.15
N SER A 267 -2.76 7.72 37.49
CA SER A 267 -4.18 7.59 37.81
C SER A 267 -4.45 8.13 39.21
N GLY A 268 -4.86 9.40 39.31
CA GLY A 268 -5.49 9.97 40.50
C GLY A 268 -7.01 9.96 40.33
N MET A 269 -7.71 9.15 41.11
CA MET A 269 -9.17 9.17 41.18
C MET A 269 -9.68 10.51 41.71
N GLY A 270 -10.48 11.22 40.91
CA GLY A 270 -11.45 12.21 41.39
C GLY A 270 -11.42 13.58 40.69
N GLY A 271 -12.54 13.94 40.04
CA GLY A 271 -12.94 15.35 39.87
C GLY A 271 -13.08 15.86 38.44
N HIS A 272 -14.16 16.60 38.20
CA HIS A 272 -14.69 17.03 36.89
C HIS A 272 -13.87 18.10 36.15
N GLY A 273 -13.76 17.93 34.83
CA GLY A 273 -13.82 19.01 33.82
C GLY A 273 -12.50 19.68 33.41
N ILE A 274 -12.23 19.73 32.10
CA ILE A 274 -11.24 20.64 31.50
C ILE A 274 -11.95 21.44 30.41
N VAL A 275 -11.93 22.77 30.57
CA VAL A 275 -12.32 23.76 29.55
C VAL A 275 -11.03 24.27 28.91
N CYS A 276 -10.85 24.08 27.61
CA CYS A 276 -9.75 24.69 26.86
C CYS A 276 -10.18 26.09 26.37
N LYS A 277 -9.40 27.12 26.73
CA LYS A 277 -9.37 28.40 25.99
C LYS A 277 -8.07 28.46 25.19
N LYS A 278 -8.17 29.11 24.02
CA LYS A 278 -7.19 29.23 22.94
C LYS A 278 -5.73 29.27 23.38
#